data_AF-A0A1I5UDF2-F1
#
_entry.id   AF-A0A1I5UDF2-F1
#
_cell.length_a   1.000
_cell.length_b   1.000
_cell.length_c   1.000
_cell.angle_alpha   90.00
_cell.angle_beta   90.00
_cell.angle_gamma   90.00
#
_symmetry.space_group_name_H-M   'P 1'
#
loop_
_entity.id
_entity.type
_entity.pdbx_description
1 polymer ?
#
loop_
_entity_poly.entity_id
_entity_poly.type
_entity_poly.pdbx_seq_one_letter_code
_entity_poly.pdbx_strand_id
1 'polypeptide(L)'
;MDELRAKLLHEIIGIYGPGQGMSIASVIVPAFIGDFQKVVCDSSSFDEVSEEYMTEDKKIHLELFGRKRIGKGADDFVITRCVFNDKVIVSD
;
A
#
# COMPACT_ATOMS: atom_id res chain seq x y z
N MET A 1 2.96 3.79 8.95
CA MET A 1 2.69 4.41 7.63
C MET A 1 3.94 4.96 6.96
N ASP A 2 4.79 5.73 7.63
CA ASP A 2 5.99 6.30 6.99
C ASP A 2 7.02 5.24 6.55
N GLU A 3 7.18 4.17 7.33
CA GLU A 3 8.05 3.04 6.95
C GLU A 3 7.60 2.34 5.67
N LEU A 4 6.29 2.07 5.54
CA LEU A 4 5.72 1.47 4.33
C LEU A 4 6.00 2.34 3.10
N ARG A 5 5.79 3.65 3.20
CA ARG A 5 6.05 4.60 2.12
C ARG A 5 7.51 4.61 1.71
N ALA A 6 8.44 4.59 2.67
CA ALA A 6 9.87 4.54 2.39
C ALA A 6 10.29 3.23 1.69
N LYS A 7 9.75 2.09 2.12
CA LYS A 7 10.03 0.78 1.49
C LYS A 7 9.46 0.70 0.08
N LEU A 8 8.21 1.14 -0.13
CA LEU A 8 7.62 1.20 -1.47
C LEU A 8 8.42 2.12 -2.40
N LEU A 9 8.83 3.31 -1.93
CA LEU A 9 9.69 4.22 -2.69
C LEU A 9 10.99 3.53 -3.13
N HIS A 10 11.64 2.81 -2.21
CA HIS A 10 12.88 2.08 -2.52
C HIS A 10 12.68 1.03 -3.62
N GLU A 11 11.64 0.19 -3.50
CA GLU A 11 11.36 -0.86 -4.49
C GLU A 11 10.97 -0.26 -5.86
N ILE A 12 10.18 0.82 -5.89
CA ILE A 12 9.80 1.52 -7.13
C ILE A 12 11.02 2.15 -7.81
N ILE A 13 11.92 2.77 -7.03
CA ILE A 13 13.19 3.28 -7.54
C ILE A 13 14.04 2.13 -8.13
N GLY A 14 13.99 0.94 -7.53
CA GLY A 14 14.67 -0.25 -8.06
C GLY A 14 14.21 -0.66 -9.47
N ILE A 15 12.93 -0.43 -9.80
CA ILE A 15 12.34 -0.80 -11.10
C ILE A 15 12.59 0.29 -12.17
N TYR A 16 12.35 1.56 -11.82
CA TYR A 16 12.33 2.66 -12.78
C TYR A 16 13.57 3.56 -12.74
N GLY A 17 14.47 3.33 -11.79
CA GLY A 17 15.63 4.18 -11.52
C GLY A 17 15.28 5.44 -10.69
N PRO A 18 16.30 6.18 -10.21
CA PRO A 18 16.11 7.23 -9.19
C PRO A 18 15.19 8.38 -9.62
N GLY A 19 15.33 8.91 -10.83
CA GLY A 19 14.56 10.07 -11.30
C GLY A 19 13.11 9.72 -11.58
N GLN A 20 12.88 8.74 -12.46
CA GLN A 20 11.54 8.32 -12.84
C GLN A 20 10.81 7.63 -11.67
N GLY A 21 11.52 6.80 -10.91
CA GLY A 21 10.96 6.09 -9.75
C GLY A 21 10.46 7.03 -8.66
N MET A 22 11.17 8.12 -8.34
CA MET A 22 10.66 9.12 -7.40
C MET A 22 9.37 9.78 -7.90
N SER A 23 9.33 10.16 -9.17
CA SER A 23 8.14 10.78 -9.78
C SER A 23 6.94 9.82 -9.70
N ILE A 24 7.13 8.57 -10.14
CA ILE A 24 6.09 7.54 -10.09
C ILE A 24 5.63 7.28 -8.65
N ALA A 25 6.55 7.03 -7.73
CA ALA A 25 6.23 6.72 -6.33
C ALA A 25 5.46 7.84 -5.64
N SER A 26 5.75 9.11 -5.96
CA SER A 26 5.03 10.26 -5.41
C SER A 26 3.54 10.32 -5.80
N VAL A 27 3.16 9.63 -6.88
CA VAL A 27 1.80 9.56 -7.39
C VAL A 27 1.12 8.25 -6.97
N ILE A 28 1.75 7.10 -7.24
CA ILE A 28 1.07 5.80 -7.08
C ILE A 28 0.99 5.36 -5.63
N VAL A 29 1.97 5.67 -4.78
CA VAL A 29 1.97 5.23 -3.38
C VAL A 29 0.81 5.87 -2.60
N PRO A 30 0.57 7.20 -2.69
CA PRO A 30 -0.62 7.80 -2.09
C PRO A 30 -1.93 7.27 -2.68
N ALA A 31 -1.97 7.00 -3.99
CA ALA A 31 -3.16 6.47 -4.66
C ALA A 31 -3.53 5.08 -4.12
N PHE A 32 -2.59 4.13 -4.11
CA PHE A 32 -2.82 2.77 -3.58
C PHE A 32 -3.24 2.79 -2.10
N ILE A 33 -2.55 3.56 -1.26
CA ILE A 33 -2.89 3.64 0.16
C ILE A 33 -4.27 4.27 0.37
N GLY A 34 -4.59 5.34 -0.38
CA GLY A 34 -5.85 6.04 -0.25
C GLY A 34 -7.05 5.24 -0.76
N ASP A 35 -6.85 4.44 -1.81
CA ASP A 35 -7.86 3.51 -2.30
C ASP A 35 -8.08 2.37 -1.30
N PHE A 36 -6.99 1.76 -0.82
CA PHE A 36 -7.04 0.70 0.18
C PHE A 36 -7.73 1.15 1.46
N GLN A 37 -7.44 2.37 1.92
CA GLN A 37 -8.09 2.95 3.09
C GLN A 37 -9.62 2.95 2.94
N LYS A 38 -10.16 3.29 1.77
CA LYS A 38 -11.61 3.26 1.54
C LYS A 38 -12.15 1.85 1.63
N VAL A 39 -11.48 0.88 1.01
CA VAL A 39 -11.88 -0.54 1.08
C VAL A 39 -11.90 -1.05 2.52
N VAL A 40 -10.88 -0.73 3.30
CA VAL A 40 -10.84 -1.09 4.72
C VAL A 40 -11.93 -0.37 5.51
N CYS A 41 -12.18 0.92 5.26
CA CYS A 41 -13.20 1.70 5.95
C CYS A 41 -14.64 1.30 5.58
N ASP A 42 -14.86 0.84 4.34
CA ASP A 42 -16.16 0.37 3.85
C ASP A 42 -16.45 -1.09 4.27
N SER A 43 -15.43 -1.84 4.70
CA SER A 43 -15.60 -3.19 5.25
C SER A 43 -16.59 -3.20 6.41
N SER A 44 -17.52 -4.15 6.44
CA SER A 44 -18.48 -4.30 7.53
C SER A 44 -17.90 -4.99 8.77
N SER A 45 -16.70 -5.57 8.69
CA SER A 45 -16.05 -6.28 9.78
C SER A 45 -14.70 -5.68 10.17
N PHE A 46 -14.20 -6.09 11.34
CA PHE A 46 -12.85 -5.77 11.81
C PHE A 46 -11.82 -6.83 11.37
N ASP A 47 -12.22 -7.75 10.50
CA ASP A 47 -11.32 -8.75 9.96
C ASP A 47 -10.32 -8.13 8.98
N GLU A 48 -9.28 -8.89 8.68
CA GLU A 48 -8.31 -8.49 7.66
C GLU A 48 -8.94 -8.56 6.28
N VAL A 49 -8.73 -7.50 5.50
CA VAL A 49 -9.08 -7.41 4.09
C VAL A 49 -7.81 -7.22 3.28
N SER A 50 -7.86 -7.64 2.02
CA SER A 50 -6.75 -7.49 1.08
C SER A 50 -7.21 -6.89 -0.23
N GLU A 51 -6.33 -6.13 -0.88
CA GLU A 51 -6.55 -5.60 -2.23
C GLU A 51 -5.27 -5.65 -3.05
N GLU A 52 -5.42 -5.88 -4.35
CA GLU A 52 -4.33 -6.00 -5.31
C GLU A 52 -4.34 -4.81 -6.27
N TYR A 53 -3.16 -4.26 -6.54
CA TYR A 53 -2.94 -3.16 -7.47
C TYR A 53 -1.86 -3.55 -8.47
N MET A 54 -2.11 -3.24 -9.74
CA MET A 54 -1.15 -3.49 -10.83
C MET A 54 -1.04 -2.26 -11.71
N THR A 55 0.19 -1.87 -12.06
CA THR A 55 0.42 -0.80 -13.04
C THR A 55 0.12 -1.27 -14.46
N GLU A 56 -0.25 -0.36 -15.35
CA GLU A 56 -0.56 -0.71 -16.75
C GLU A 56 0.60 -1.39 -17.48
N ASP A 57 1.84 -0.99 -17.17
CA ASP A 57 3.06 -1.59 -17.71
C ASP A 57 3.43 -2.93 -17.07
N LYS A 58 2.65 -3.38 -16.08
CA LYS A 58 2.78 -4.65 -15.34
C LYS A 58 4.12 -4.84 -14.62
N LYS A 59 4.87 -3.76 -14.40
CA LYS A 59 6.14 -3.83 -13.66
C LYS A 59 5.95 -3.82 -12.14
N ILE A 60 4.81 -3.32 -11.68
CA ILE A 60 4.44 -3.32 -10.27
C ILE A 60 3.18 -4.16 -10.10
N HIS A 61 3.27 -5.12 -9.19
CA HIS A 61 2.17 -5.83 -8.56
C HIS A 61 2.28 -5.59 -7.04
N LEU A 62 1.24 -5.03 -6.43
CA LEU A 62 1.19 -4.69 -5.02
C LEU A 62 -0.03 -5.32 -4.38
N GLU A 63 0.15 -6.07 -3.30
CA GLU A 63 -0.93 -6.57 -2.46
C GLU A 63 -0.83 -5.90 -1.09
N LEU A 64 -1.91 -5.21 -0.69
CA LEU A 64 -2.03 -4.61 0.64
C LEU A 64 -2.99 -5.42 1.48
N PHE A 65 -2.61 -5.68 2.72
CA PHE A 65 -3.43 -6.33 3.73
C PHE A 65 -3.57 -5.39 4.91
N GLY A 66 -4.76 -5.36 5.50
CA GLY A 66 -5.02 -4.48 6.61
C GLY A 66 -6.40 -4.67 7.20
N ARG A 67 -6.65 -3.98 8.30
CA ARG A 67 -7.91 -4.08 9.03
C ARG A 67 -8.27 -2.76 9.68
N LYS A 68 -9.56 -2.60 9.96
CA LYS A 68 -10.06 -1.49 10.76
C LYS A 68 -9.42 -1.50 12.14
N ARG A 69 -9.15 -0.30 12.64
CA ARG A 69 -8.72 -0.04 14.00
C ARG A 69 -9.72 0.91 14.65
N ILE A 70 -10.09 0.62 15.89
CA ILE A 70 -10.96 1.53 16.65
C ILE A 70 -10.13 2.76 17.05
N GLY A 71 -10.34 3.87 16.33
CA GLY A 71 -9.73 5.17 16.57
C GLY A 71 -10.66 6.14 17.32
N LYS A 72 -10.09 7.20 17.91
CA LYS A 72 -10.82 8.18 18.75
C LYS A 72 -11.65 9.24 17.98
N GLY A 73 -11.85 9.14 16.66
CA GLY A 73 -12.61 10.17 15.94
C GLY A 73 -12.71 10.10 14.41
N ALA A 74 -12.16 9.06 13.77
CA ALA A 74 -12.39 8.72 12.37
C ALA A 74 -12.09 7.22 12.21
N ASP A 75 -12.61 6.59 11.16
CA ASP A 75 -12.25 5.23 10.76
C ASP A 75 -10.72 5.16 10.58
N ASP A 76 -10.05 4.57 11.56
CA ASP A 76 -8.61 4.36 11.58
C ASP A 76 -8.34 2.95 11.03
N PHE A 77 -7.20 2.76 10.39
CA PHE A 77 -6.84 1.46 9.83
C PHE A 77 -5.35 1.21 9.98
N VAL A 78 -5.00 -0.07 9.94
CA VAL A 78 -3.61 -0.51 9.97
C VAL A 78 -3.36 -1.43 8.79
N ILE A 79 -2.23 -1.20 8.12
CA ILE A 79 -1.69 -2.13 7.12
C ILE A 79 -0.88 -3.16 7.88
N THR A 80 -1.31 -4.41 7.83
CA THR A 80 -0.71 -5.55 8.53
C THR A 80 0.35 -6.23 7.68
N ARG A 81 0.18 -6.24 6.35
CA ARG A 81 1.14 -6.83 5.42
C ARG A 81 1.14 -6.09 4.08
N CYS A 82 2.30 -6.08 3.43
CA CYS A 82 2.48 -5.53 2.10
C CYS A 82 3.37 -6.46 1.28
N VAL A 83 2.87 -6.91 0.14
CA VAL A 83 3.61 -7.72 -0.85
C VAL A 83 3.83 -6.88 -2.09
N PHE A 84 5.07 -6.74 -2.52
CA PHE A 84 5.45 -5.99 -3.71
C PHE A 84 6.23 -6.91 -4.64
N ASN A 85 5.72 -7.17 -5.83
CA ASN A 85 6.27 -8.12 -6.81
C ASN A 85 6.66 -9.45 -6.14
N ASP A 86 5.69 -10.10 -5.51
CA ASP A 86 5.82 -11.38 -4.79
C ASP A 86 6.73 -11.36 -3.55
N LYS A 87 7.25 -10.20 -3.16
CA LYS A 87 8.12 -10.02 -1.98
C LYS A 87 7.39 -9.33 -0.85
N VAL A 88 7.38 -9.95 0.33
CA VAL A 88 6.89 -9.29 1.55
C VAL A 88 7.87 -8.19 1.96
N ILE A 89 7.42 -6.94 1.95
CA ILE A 89 8.25 -5.78 2.35
C ILE A 89 7.87 -5.23 3.73
N VAL A 90 6.62 -5.44 4.15
CA VAL A 90 6.10 -5.13 5.50
C VAL A 90 5.28 -6.32 5.99
N SER A 91 5.47 -6.69 7.26
CA SER A 91 4.67 -7.67 8.00
C SER A 91 4.69 -7.26 9.46
N ASP A 92 3.51 -7.12 10.07
CA ASP A 92 3.29 -6.90 11.51
C ASP A 92 3.03 -8.23 12.24
#